data_AF-A0A4W5KG97-F1
#
_entry.id   AF-A0A4W5KG97-F1
#
_cell.length_a   1.000
_cell.length_b   1.000
_cell.length_c   1.000
_cell.angle_alpha   90.00
_cell.angle_beta   90.00
_cell.angle_gamma   90.00
#
_symmetry.space_group_name_H-M   'P 1'
#
loop_
_entity.id
_entity.type
_entity.pdbx_description
1 polymer ?
#
loop_
_entity_poly.entity_id
_entity_poly.type
_entity_poly.pdbx_seq_one_letter_code
_entity_poly.pdbx_strand_id
1 'polypeptide(L)'
;MQYNYRVTFRTSQLTTLRGAILEDAVPSTARHGTARGLPLKEVLEYVMPELNIHCLRLALNSPKVPEQLLKLDEQGVSTRGRG
;
A
#
# COMPACT_ATOMS: atom_id res chain seq x y z
N MET A 1 5.95 6.05 20.32
CA MET A 1 5.82 6.68 18.99
C MET A 1 4.64 6.01 18.30
N GLN A 2 3.70 6.77 17.76
CA GLN A 2 2.56 6.19 17.04
C GLN A 2 2.90 6.15 15.56
N TYR A 3 2.98 4.95 14.98
CA TYR A 3 3.26 4.79 13.56
C TYR A 3 1.95 4.73 12.78
N ASN A 4 1.96 5.29 11.58
CA ASN A 4 0.82 5.30 10.66
C ASN A 4 1.22 4.62 9.35
N TYR A 5 0.51 3.54 9.02
CA TYR A 5 0.70 2.81 7.78
C TYR A 5 -0.19 3.41 6.69
N ARG A 6 0.46 3.94 5.66
CA ARG A 6 -0.21 4.47 4.48
C ARG A 6 -0.29 3.39 3.41
N VAL A 7 -1.50 3.15 2.90
CA VAL A 7 -1.78 2.13 1.88
C VAL A 7 -2.31 2.81 0.62
N THR A 8 -1.77 2.44 -0.53
CA THR A 8 -2.26 2.89 -1.85
C THR A 8 -2.53 1.68 -2.72
N PHE A 9 -3.78 1.50 -3.12
CA PHE A 9 -4.24 0.40 -3.94
C PHE A 9 -4.57 0.91 -5.34
N ARG A 10 -3.91 0.33 -6.35
CA ARG A 10 -4.07 0.68 -7.76
C ARG A 10 -4.56 -0.53 -8.53
N THR A 11 -5.56 -0.31 -9.37
CA THR A 11 -6.05 -1.31 -10.33
C THR A 11 -6.14 -0.68 -11.70
N SER A 12 -6.27 -1.49 -12.75
CA SER A 12 -6.43 -1.00 -14.12
C SER A 12 -7.83 -0.47 -14.43
N GLN A 13 -8.84 -0.86 -13.64
CA GLN A 13 -10.25 -0.59 -13.96
C GLN A 13 -10.97 0.32 -12.94
N LEU A 14 -10.42 0.47 -11.72
CA LEU A 14 -11.01 1.27 -10.65
C LEU A 14 -10.09 2.44 -10.27
N THR A 15 -10.70 3.49 -9.73
CA THR A 15 -9.98 4.63 -9.14
C THR A 15 -8.99 4.17 -8.07
N THR A 16 -7.80 4.77 -8.04
CA THR A 16 -6.80 4.53 -7.01
C THR A 16 -7.37 4.82 -5.62
N LEU A 17 -7.42 3.81 -4.76
CA LEU A 17 -7.84 3.94 -3.37
C LEU A 17 -6.63 4.25 -2.50
N ARG A 18 -6.75 5.23 -1.61
CA ARG A 18 -5.69 5.63 -0.69
C ARG A 18 -6.25 5.68 0.73
N GLY A 19 -5.56 5.05 1.65
CA GLY A 19 -5.96 4.95 3.05
C GLY A 19 -4.77 5.06 3.99
N ALA A 20 -5.09 5.26 5.26
CA ALA A 20 -4.13 5.32 6.35
C ALA A 20 -4.73 4.59 7.56
N ILE A 21 -3.90 3.80 8.24
CA ILE A 21 -4.28 3.08 9.44
C ILE A 21 -3.17 3.22 10.48
N LEU A 22 -3.56 3.38 11.73
CA LEU A 22 -2.61 3.41 12.83
C LEU A 22 -2.06 2.00 13.08
N GLU A 23 -0.77 1.90 13.43
CA GLU A 23 -0.13 0.62 13.74
C GLU A 23 -0.82 -0.12 14.89
N ASP A 24 -1.33 0.61 15.88
CA ASP A 24 -2.05 0.05 17.04
C ASP A 24 -3.45 -0.50 16.68
N ALA A 25 -4.03 -0.06 15.57
CA ALA A 25 -5.33 -0.53 15.09
C ALA A 25 -5.23 -1.90 14.40
N VAL A 26 -4.04 -2.34 13.99
CA VAL A 26 -3.83 -3.66 13.38
C VAL A 26 -3.64 -4.70 14.49
N PRO A 27 -4.52 -5.72 14.61
CA PRO A 27 -4.57 -6.58 15.79
C PRO A 27 -3.27 -7.30 16.15
N SER A 28 -2.42 -7.59 15.16
CA SER A 28 -1.18 -8.34 15.32
C SER A 28 0.02 -7.47 15.74
N THR A 29 0.05 -6.19 15.34
CA THR A 29 1.08 -5.21 15.72
C THR A 29 0.81 -4.55 17.07
N ALA A 30 -0.45 -4.56 17.53
CA ALA A 30 -0.86 -3.96 18.80
C ALA A 30 -0.11 -4.48 20.05
N ARG A 31 0.53 -5.66 19.96
CA ARG A 31 1.23 -6.31 21.09
C ARG A 31 2.74 -6.30 20.99
N HIS A 32 3.30 -5.91 19.85
CA HIS A 32 4.71 -6.10 19.57
C HIS A 32 5.29 -4.80 19.01
N GLY A 33 5.88 -3.98 19.90
CA GLY A 33 6.82 -2.92 19.53
C GLY A 33 8.14 -3.49 19.00
N THR A 34 8.07 -4.53 18.16
CA THR A 34 9.23 -5.29 17.71
C THR A 34 9.75 -4.75 16.41
N ALA A 35 11.07 -4.59 16.36
CA ALA A 35 11.89 -4.25 15.20
C ALA A 35 11.83 -5.26 14.01
N ARG A 36 10.77 -6.09 13.92
CA ARG A 36 10.50 -6.95 12.77
C ARG A 36 9.55 -6.18 11.85
N GLY A 37 9.96 -5.98 10.60
CA GLY A 37 9.33 -5.06 9.66
C GLY A 37 7.81 -5.21 9.48
N LEU A 38 7.24 -4.24 8.77
CA LEU A 38 5.80 -4.08 8.51
C LEU A 38 5.10 -5.41 8.15
N PRO A 39 4.10 -5.88 8.92
CA PRO A 39 3.38 -7.11 8.61
C PRO A 39 2.37 -6.89 7.48
N LEU A 40 2.89 -6.85 6.25
CA LEU A 40 2.15 -6.51 5.04
C LEU A 40 0.85 -7.32 4.88
N LYS A 41 0.89 -8.62 5.15
CA LYS A 41 -0.26 -9.52 4.97
C LYS A 41 -1.43 -9.11 5.86
N GLU A 42 -1.17 -8.95 7.15
CA GLU A 42 -2.21 -8.67 8.15
C GLU A 42 -2.78 -7.26 7.98
N VAL A 43 -1.91 -6.28 7.63
CA VAL A 43 -2.36 -4.93 7.30
C VAL A 43 -3.29 -4.96 6.08
N LEU A 44 -2.94 -5.73 5.03
CA LEU A 44 -3.77 -5.84 3.83
C LEU A 44 -5.10 -6.57 4.12
N GLU A 45 -5.09 -7.67 4.86
CA GLU A 45 -6.30 -8.39 5.28
C GLU A 45 -7.22 -7.51 6.12
N TYR A 46 -6.66 -6.66 6.99
CA TYR A 46 -7.44 -5.75 7.82
C TYR A 46 -8.03 -4.57 7.02
N VAL A 47 -7.22 -3.93 6.17
CA VAL A 47 -7.65 -2.73 5.43
C VAL A 47 -8.54 -3.10 4.23
N MET A 48 -8.34 -4.28 3.63
CA MET A 48 -9.03 -4.76 2.44
C MET A 48 -9.41 -6.24 2.58
N PRO A 49 -10.40 -6.59 3.42
CA PRO A 49 -10.77 -7.99 3.67
C PRO A 49 -11.30 -8.72 2.42
N GLU A 50 -11.89 -7.99 1.48
CA GLU A 50 -12.41 -8.52 0.21
C GLU A 50 -11.32 -8.81 -0.82
N LEU A 51 -10.07 -8.40 -0.58
CA LEU A 51 -8.97 -8.61 -1.50
C LEU A 51 -8.38 -10.02 -1.31
N ASN A 52 -8.40 -10.83 -2.38
CA ASN A 52 -7.67 -12.09 -2.36
C ASN A 52 -6.15 -11.86 -2.44
N ILE A 53 -5.50 -11.80 -1.29
CA ILE A 53 -4.05 -11.57 -1.18
C ILE A 53 -3.18 -12.63 -1.87
N HIS A 54 -3.69 -13.83 -2.16
CA HIS A 54 -2.93 -14.88 -2.84
C HIS A 54 -2.60 -14.53 -4.30
N CYS A 55 -3.29 -13.56 -4.89
CA CYS A 55 -2.97 -13.06 -6.22
C CYS A 55 -1.83 -12.02 -6.22
N LEU A 56 -1.40 -11.56 -5.03
CA LEU A 56 -0.37 -10.54 -4.90
C LEU A 56 1.02 -11.18 -4.87
N ARG A 57 1.98 -10.50 -5.51
CA ARG A 57 3.39 -10.87 -5.45
C ARG A 57 4.19 -9.74 -4.84
N LEU A 58 4.97 -10.03 -3.80
CA LEU A 58 5.86 -9.05 -3.20
C LEU A 58 6.92 -8.62 -4.21
N ALA A 59 7.08 -7.31 -4.38
CA ALA A 59 8.09 -6.77 -5.26
C ALA A 59 9.51 -7.03 -4.71
N LEU A 60 10.49 -7.13 -5.62
CA LEU A 60 11.89 -7.24 -5.22
C LEU A 60 12.35 -5.94 -4.54
N ASN A 61 13.22 -6.06 -3.54
CA ASN A 61 13.85 -4.91 -2.90
C ASN A 61 14.95 -4.32 -3.81
N SER A 62 14.54 -3.70 -4.91
CA SER A 62 15.40 -3.07 -5.91
C SER A 62 15.02 -1.60 -6.07
N PRO A 63 15.99 -0.69 -6.22
CA PRO A 63 15.71 0.74 -6.45
C PRO A 63 14.87 0.99 -7.71
N LYS A 64 14.88 0.05 -8.67
CA LYS A 64 14.06 0.13 -9.88
C LYS A 64 12.56 0.07 -9.59
N VAL A 65 12.13 -0.59 -8.52
CA VAL A 65 10.70 -0.73 -8.19
C VAL A 65 10.09 0.64 -7.85
N PRO A 66 10.62 1.42 -6.89
CA PRO A 66 10.15 2.79 -6.66
C PRO A 66 10.16 3.67 -7.90
N GLU A 67 11.20 3.62 -8.73
CA GLU A 67 11.28 4.41 -9.98
C GLU A 67 10.18 4.05 -10.99
N GLN A 68 9.88 2.76 -11.16
CA GLN A 68 8.80 2.31 -12.03
C GLN A 68 7.43 2.73 -11.49
N LEU A 69 7.22 2.65 -10.18
CA LEU A 69 5.97 3.09 -9.55
C LEU A 69 5.77 4.61 -9.69
N LEU A 70 6.85 5.40 -9.59
CA LEU A 70 6.82 6.84 -9.82
C LEU A 70 6.43 7.16 -11.26
N LYS A 71 7.08 6.54 -12.24
CA LYS A 71 6.75 6.73 -13.67
C LYS A 71 5.29 6.36 -13.97
N LEU A 72 4.77 5.31 -13.34
CA LEU A 72 3.36 4.94 -13.47
C LEU A 72 2.42 6.00 -12.89
N ASP A 73 2.77 6.60 -11.75
CA ASP A 73 1.99 7.69 -11.16
C ASP A 73 2.02 8.95 -12.03
N GLU A 74 3.19 9.27 -12.61
CA GLU A 74 3.36 10.40 -13.55
C GLU A 74 2.60 10.18 -14.86
N GLN A 75 2.52 8.96 -15.38
CA GLN A 75 1.73 8.63 -16.58
C GLN A 75 0.23 8.89 -16.38
N GLY A 76 -0.28 8.70 -15.16
CA GLY A 76 -1.65 9.06 -14.79
C GLY A 76 -1.88 10.58 -14.75
N VAL A 77 -0.80 11.37 -14.63
CA VAL A 77 -0.79 12.83 -14.79
C VAL A 77 -0.68 13.16 -16.28
N SER A 78 -1.61 12.64 -17.09
CA SER A 78 -1.81 13.20 -18.42
C SER A 78 -2.40 14.60 -18.25
N THR A 79 -1.75 15.59 -18.84
CA THR A 79 -2.08 17.02 -18.86
C THR A 79 -3.40 17.32 -19.60
N ARG A 80 -4.44 16.50 -19.43
CA ARG A 80 -5.80 16.84 -19.89
C ARG A 80 -6.50 17.73 -18.86
N GLY A 81 -5.79 18.77 -18.43
CA GLY A 81 -6.38 19.94 -17.83
C GLY A 81 -6.92 20.83 -18.95
N ARG A 82 -8.25 20.87 -19.04
CA ARG A 82 -9.05 22.02 -19.50
C ARG A 82 -8.77 22.53 -20.93
N GLY A 83 -9.54 22.01 -21.88
CA GLY A 83 -10.17 22.89 -22.87
C GLY A 83 -11.39 23.55 -22.24
#